data_AF-A0A9W5RBE1-F1
#
_entry.id   AF-A0A9W5RBE1-F1
#
_cell.length_a   1.000
_cell.length_b   1.000
_cell.length_c   1.000
_cell.angle_alpha   90.00
_cell.angle_beta   90.00
_cell.angle_gamma   90.00
#
_symmetry.space_group_name_H-M   'P 1'
#
loop_
_entity.id
_entity.type
_entity.pdbx_description
1 polymer ?
#
loop_
_entity_poly.entity_id
_entity_poly.type
_entity_poly.pdbx_seq_one_letter_code
_entity_poly.pdbx_strand_id
1 'polypeptide(L)' 'MTIQVHKCNNEGCKGVIRYDNTNINYKKAVNESEGIIDTVQCNQCYKKFTLVVTHALIDTTEDGEYLNTITSLSID' A
#
# COMPACT_ATOMS: atom_id res chain seq x y z
N MET A 1 -0.69 0.06 -17.42
CA MET A 1 -1.70 0.41 -16.39
C MET A 1 -1.71 -0.70 -15.37
N THR A 2 -1.22 -0.44 -14.16
CA THR A 2 -1.24 -1.43 -13.08
C THR A 2 -2.27 -0.94 -12.06
N ILE A 3 -3.45 -1.56 -12.08
CA ILE A 3 -4.50 -1.26 -11.09
C ILE A 3 -4.26 -2.16 -9.90
N GLN A 4 -4.12 -1.58 -8.71
CA GLN A 4 -4.13 -2.35 -7.47
C GLN A 4 -5.54 -2.46 -6.92
N VAL A 5 -5.83 -3.63 -6.34
CA VAL A 5 -7.13 -3.95 -5.75
C VAL A 5 -6.94 -4.61 -4.40
N HIS A 6 -7.61 -4.08 -3.38
CA HIS A 6 -7.55 -4.56 -1.99
C HIS A 6 -8.96 -4.86 -1.49
N LYS A 7 -9.11 -5.88 -0.64
CA LYS A 7 -10.39 -6.20 0.01
C LYS A 7 -10.71 -5.12 1.06
N CYS A 8 -11.96 -4.67 1.11
CA CYS A 8 -12.40 -3.76 2.18
C CYS A 8 -12.38 -4.47 3.54
N ASN A 9 -11.85 -3.83 4.58
CA ASN A 9 -11.80 -4.37 5.94
C ASN A 9 -13.02 -4.01 6.80
N ASN A 10 -14.05 -3.38 6.22
CA ASN A 10 -15.26 -3.05 6.97
C ASN A 10 -16.11 -4.30 7.18
N GLU A 11 -16.56 -4.53 8.41
CA GLU A 11 -17.42 -5.67 8.74
C GLU A 11 -18.69 -5.67 7.86
N GLY A 12 -19.10 -6.84 7.40
CA GLY A 12 -20.25 -7.01 6.50
C GLY A 12 -20.08 -6.49 5.06
N CYS A 13 -18.99 -5.80 4.74
CA CYS A 13 -18.74 -5.28 3.40
C CYS A 13 -18.03 -6.31 2.51
N LYS A 14 -18.51 -6.47 1.27
CA LYS A 14 -17.90 -7.35 0.24
C LYS A 14 -17.18 -6.56 -0.86
N GLY A 15 -17.08 -5.24 -0.69
CA GLY A 15 -16.48 -4.33 -1.65
C GLY A 15 -14.96 -4.36 -1.67
N VAL A 16 -14.40 -3.61 -2.60
CA VAL A 16 -12.96 -3.50 -2.83
C VAL A 16 -12.53 -2.04 -2.90
N ILE A 17 -11.26 -1.80 -2.61
CA ILE A 17 -10.56 -0.52 -2.76
C ILE A 17 -9.70 -0.65 -4.01
N ARG A 18 -9.83 0.30 -4.94
CA ARG A 18 -9.11 0.28 -6.22
C ARG A 18 -8.38 1.60 -6.40
N TYR A 19 -7.15 1.56 -6.88
CA TYR A 19 -6.40 2.75 -7.27
C TYR A 19 -5.41 2.42 -8.39
N ASP A 20 -5.10 3.43 -9.20
CA ASP A 20 -4.07 3.36 -10.23
C ASP A 20 -2.71 3.69 -9.60
N ASN A 21 -1.74 2.78 -9.72
CA ASN A 21 -0.40 3.01 -9.19
C ASN A 21 0.60 3.48 -10.26
N THR A 22 0.18 3.66 -11.51
CA THR A 22 1.09 3.89 -12.65
C THR A 22 1.81 5.24 -12.55
N ASN A 23 1.19 6.25 -11.91
CA ASN A 23 1.71 7.63 -11.84
C ASN A 23 1.94 8.14 -10.41
N ILE A 24 2.07 7.23 -9.43
CA ILE A 24 2.35 7.64 -8.05
C ILE A 24 3.76 8.21 -7.95
N ASN A 25 3.88 9.49 -7.56
CA ASN A 25 5.16 10.10 -7.26
C ASN A 25 5.55 9.84 -5.80
N TYR A 26 6.14 8.66 -5.56
CA TYR A 26 6.57 8.23 -4.23
C TYR A 26 7.56 9.21 -3.58
N LYS A 27 8.48 9.78 -4.36
CA LYS A 27 9.47 10.75 -3.85
C LYS A 27 8.80 12.01 -3.31
N LYS A 28 7.83 12.54 -4.05
CA LYS A 28 7.03 13.68 -3.60
C LYS A 28 6.27 13.34 -2.32
N ALA A 29 5.59 12.19 -2.27
CA ALA A 29 4.84 11.77 -1.09
C ALA A 29 5.71 11.70 0.17
N VAL A 30 6.89 11.09 0.09
CA VAL A 30 7.83 11.00 1.23
C VAL A 30 8.36 12.37 1.66
N ASN A 31 8.73 13.23 0.71
CA ASN A 31 9.40 14.51 1.04
C ASN A 31 8.43 15.62 1.45
N GLU A 32 7.21 15.62 0.93
CA GLU A 32 6.29 16.77 1.00
C GLU A 32 4.94 16.43 1.65
N SER A 33 4.63 15.15 1.89
CA SER A 33 3.31 14.72 2.35
C SER A 33 3.37 13.65 3.43
N GLU A 34 4.49 13.54 4.15
CA GLU A 34 4.66 12.57 5.25
C GLU A 34 4.39 11.11 4.81
N GLY A 35 4.68 10.80 3.55
CA GLY A 35 4.39 9.51 2.95
C GLY A 35 2.93 9.30 2.53
N ILE A 36 2.04 10.28 2.70
CA ILE A 36 0.66 10.21 2.21
C ILE A 36 0.64 10.39 0.69
N ILE A 37 -0.04 9.48 0.00
CA ILE A 37 -0.20 9.49 -1.45
C ILE A 37 -1.57 10.06 -1.83
N ASP A 38 -2.65 9.47 -1.31
CA ASP A 38 -4.02 9.85 -1.67
C ASP A 38 -5.04 9.35 -0.64
N THR A 39 -6.30 9.76 -0.78
CA THR A 39 -7.45 9.15 -0.11
C THR A 39 -8.26 8.32 -1.12
N VAL A 40 -8.31 7.02 -0.89
CA VAL A 40 -9.08 6.07 -1.69
C VAL A 40 -10.30 5.60 -0.91
N GLN A 41 -11.29 5.02 -1.59
CA GLN A 41 -12.50 4.55 -0.91
C GLN A 41 -12.97 3.18 -1.43
N CYS A 42 -13.66 2.46 -0.55
CA CYS A 42 -14.35 1.24 -0.95
C CYS A 42 -15.48 1.58 -1.93
N ASN A 43 -15.60 0.78 -3.00
CA ASN A 43 -16.63 0.96 -4.02
C ASN A 43 -18.05 0.60 -3.57
N GLN A 44 -18.22 0.01 -2.38
CA GLN A 44 -19.51 -0.43 -1.87
C GLN A 44 -19.95 0.34 -0.62
N CYS A 45 -19.14 0.33 0.44
CA CYS A 45 -19.50 0.99 1.71
C CYS A 45 -18.97 2.42 1.83
N TYR A 46 -18.24 2.94 0.83
CA TYR A 46 -17.67 4.30 0.80
C TYR A 46 -16.74 4.66 1.97
N LYS A 47 -16.33 3.68 2.80
CA LYS A 47 -15.29 3.87 3.80
C LYS A 47 -14.02 4.40 3.12
N LYS A 48 -13.48 5.50 3.65
CA LYS A 48 -12.24 6.14 3.17
C LYS A 48 -11.02 5.48 3.81
N PHE A 49 -9.94 5.43 3.04
CA PHE A 49 -8.65 4.89 3.43
C PHE A 49 -7.57 5.85 2.95
N THR A 50 -6.56 6.09 3.78
CA THR A 50 -5.37 6.84 3.38
C THR A 50 -4.39 5.87 2.73
N LEU A 51 -4.07 6.12 1.46
CA LEU A 51 -3.00 5.43 0.76
C LEU A 51 -1.68 6.08 1.15
N VAL A 52 -0.72 5.28 1.61
CA VAL A 52 0.59 5.76 2.07
C VAL A 52 1.72 4.96 1.43
N VAL A 53 2.90 5.57 1.38
CA VAL A 53 4.16 4.89 1.06
C VAL A 53 4.46 3.91 2.19
N THR A 54 4.81 2.68 1.84
CA THR A 54 5.24 1.66 2.80
C THR A 54 6.68 1.24 2.52
N HIS A 55 7.40 0.84 3.56
CA HIS A 55 8.72 0.24 3.44
C HIS A 55 8.57 -1.28 3.44
N ALA A 56 9.33 -1.95 2.57
CA ALA A 56 9.45 -3.40 2.57
C ALA A 56 10.89 -3.77 2.93
N LEU A 57 11.05 -4.75 3.82
CA LEU A 57 12.33 -5.41 4.05
C LEU A 57 12.43 -6.61 3.13
N ILE A 58 13.57 -6.77 2.47
CA ILE A 58 13.85 -7.91 1.59
C ILE A 58 15.00 -8.71 2.17
N ASP A 59 14.86 -10.03 2.13
CA ASP A 59 15.93 -10.96 2.41
C ASP A 59 16.76 -11.14 1.14
N THR A 60 18.08 -11.03 1.27
CA THR A 60 19.02 -11.09 0.16
C THR A 60 20.21 -11.99 0.50
N THR A 61 20.78 -12.64 -0.52
CA THR A 61 22.07 -13.32 -0.38
C THR A 61 23.20 -12.34 -0.08
N GLU A 62 24.38 -12.84 0.30
CA GLU A 62 25.58 -12.01 0.50
C GLU A 62 25.95 -11.21 -0.77
N ASP A 63 25.66 -11.77 -1.94
CA ASP A 63 25.88 -11.14 -3.25
C ASP A 63 24.72 -10.22 -3.69
N GLY A 64 23.68 -10.07 -2.85
CA GLY A 64 22.55 -9.15 -3.07
C GLY A 64 21.41 -9.72 -3.93
N GLU A 65 21.34 -11.03 -4.15
CA GLU A 65 20.23 -11.64 -4.89
C GLU A 65 18.96 -11.71 -4.03
N TYR A 66 17.81 -11.35 -4.61
CA TYR A 66 16.51 -11.35 -3.94
C TYR A 66 16.05 -12.78 -3.59
N LEU A 67 15.73 -13.02 -2.33
CA LEU A 67 15.16 -14.28 -1.86
C LEU A 67 13.66 -14.16 -1.55
N ASN A 68 13.30 -13.26 -0.64
CA ASN A 68 11.92 -13.07 -0.20
C ASN A 68 11.68 -11.65 0.35
N THR A 69 10.41 -11.32 0.59
CA THR A 69 10.02 -10.10 1.32
C THR A 69 9.67 -10.46 2.75
N ILE A 70 10.28 -9.78 3.72
CA ILE A 70 10.03 -9.98 5.15
C ILE A 70 8.83 -9.14 5.57
N THR A 71 7.86 -9.78 6.22
CA THR A 71 6.67 -9.09 6.74
C THR A 71 7.02 -8.40 8.06
N SER A 72 6.60 -7.15 8.23
CA SER A 72 6.76 -6.43 9.49
C SER A 72 5.97 -7.13 10.61
N LEU A 73 6.61 -7.29 11.77
CA LEU A 73 5.95 -7.76 12.99
C LEU A 73 5.49 -6.57 13.80
N SER A 74 4.25 -6.60 14.28
CA SER A 74 3.81 -5.70 15.34
C SER A 74 4.48 -6.13 16.63
N ILE A 75 5.20 -5.22 17.29
CA ILE A 75 5.66 -5.42 18.65
C ILE A 75 4.66 -4.65 19.53
N ASP A 76 3.95 -5.38 20.38
CA ASP A 76 3.02 -4.83 21.37
C ASP A 76 3.78 -4.10 22.50
#